data_AF-A0A969YSX4-F1
#
_entry.id   AF-A0A969YSX4-F1
#
_cell.length_a   1.000
_cell.length_b   1.000
_cell.length_c   1.000
_cell.angle_alpha   90.00
_cell.angle_beta   90.00
_cell.angle_gamma   90.00
#
_symmetry.space_group_name_H-M   'P 1'
#
loop_
_entity.id
_entity.type
_entity.pdbx_description
1 polymer ?
#
loop_
_entity_poly.entity_id
_entity_poly.type
_entity_poly.pdbx_seq_one_letter_code
_entity_poly.pdbx_strand_id
1 'polypeptide(L)'
;MTIKRIRFLQELLDFVGMGGRLHLAWISSAEAQKFVQVVTDFTQKIKDMGPSPLLALSHGRPGQGFEASQTTERSPGAGWLLETLEKPDERGDHSGMREQIRTWLHEGELDVFLGFKEIEGHPLPYLFSKASLEEVDTMIVDAPRYPLETMVATMVNSQPGIKLGVQGDETTRKALNVLSVWNQVSPESVRVLDPADFTSEA
;
A
#
# COMPACT_ATOMS: atom_id res chain seq x y z
N MET A 1 -21.01 1.65 20.20
CA MET A 1 -19.54 1.63 20.01
C MET A 1 -19.10 2.40 18.77
N THR A 2 -19.74 2.25 17.60
CA THR A 2 -19.34 2.88 16.33
C THR A 2 -19.28 4.40 16.35
N ILE A 3 -20.32 5.09 16.85
CA ILE A 3 -20.36 6.58 16.90
C ILE A 3 -19.18 7.15 17.70
N LYS A 4 -18.86 6.54 18.85
CA LYS A 4 -17.74 6.99 19.70
C LYS A 4 -16.39 6.85 18.99
N ARG A 5 -16.17 5.73 18.29
CA ARG A 5 -14.94 5.49 17.52
C ARG A 5 -14.80 6.47 16.36
N ILE A 6 -15.88 6.72 15.63
CA ILE A 6 -15.84 7.63 14.49
C ILE A 6 -15.65 9.08 14.96
N ARG A 7 -16.32 9.51 16.04
CA ARG A 7 -16.09 10.86 16.58
C ARG A 7 -14.64 11.03 17.03
N PHE A 8 -14.08 10.05 17.74
CA PHE A 8 -12.67 10.08 18.12
C PHE A 8 -11.75 10.17 16.90
N LEU A 9 -12.02 9.39 15.84
CA LEU A 9 -11.22 9.45 14.61
C LEU A 9 -11.39 10.80 13.88
N GLN A 10 -12.58 11.40 13.89
CA GLN A 10 -12.80 12.75 13.36
C GLN A 10 -11.97 13.78 14.12
N GLU A 11 -11.96 13.73 15.45
CA GLU A 11 -11.14 14.61 16.30
C GLU A 11 -9.63 14.40 16.03
N LEU A 12 -9.19 13.15 15.87
CA LEU A 12 -7.80 12.83 15.53
C LEU A 12 -7.42 13.38 14.13
N LEU A 13 -8.30 13.21 13.14
CA LEU A 13 -8.08 13.72 11.79
C LEU A 13 -8.08 15.25 11.77
N ASP A 14 -8.97 15.90 12.51
CA ASP A 14 -8.98 17.35 12.70
C ASP A 14 -7.65 17.82 13.31
N PHE A 15 -7.15 17.12 14.33
CA PHE A 15 -5.87 17.43 14.99
C PHE A 15 -4.66 17.39 14.04
N VAL A 16 -4.59 16.41 13.14
CA VAL A 16 -3.50 16.29 12.15
C VAL A 16 -3.73 17.12 10.88
N GLY A 17 -4.73 18.00 10.86
CA GLY A 17 -5.04 18.88 9.72
C GLY A 17 -5.77 18.19 8.55
N MET A 18 -6.28 16.98 8.75
CA MET A 18 -7.08 16.21 7.79
C MET A 18 -8.59 16.26 8.10
N GLY A 19 -8.99 17.29 8.85
CA GLY A 19 -10.35 17.44 9.34
C GLY A 19 -11.42 17.48 8.26
N GLY A 20 -12.64 17.09 8.61
CA GLY A 20 -13.79 17.12 7.69
C GLY A 20 -13.78 16.09 6.54
N ARG A 21 -12.72 15.28 6.41
CA ARG A 21 -12.54 14.23 5.38
C ARG A 21 -13.06 12.84 5.79
N LEU A 22 -13.76 12.73 6.92
CA LEU A 22 -14.42 11.51 7.39
C LEU A 22 -15.91 11.78 7.68
N HIS A 23 -16.79 11.01 7.04
CA HIS A 23 -18.24 11.12 7.21
C HIS A 23 -18.87 9.76 7.51
N LEU A 24 -19.88 9.77 8.38
CA LEU A 24 -20.63 8.58 8.77
C LEU A 24 -22.11 8.80 8.49
N ALA A 25 -22.67 7.92 7.68
CA ALA A 25 -24.08 7.88 7.33
C ALA A 25 -24.65 6.48 7.57
N TRP A 26 -25.89 6.42 8.06
CA TRP A 26 -26.64 5.19 8.24
C TRP A 26 -27.64 5.09 7.10
N ILE A 27 -27.43 4.08 6.27
CA ILE A 27 -28.20 3.87 5.04
C ILE A 27 -28.62 2.40 5.03
N SER A 28 -29.93 2.18 4.94
CA SER A 28 -30.50 0.85 4.75
C SER A 28 -30.27 0.35 3.32
N SER A 29 -30.23 -0.96 3.10
CA SER A 29 -30.13 -1.56 1.75
C SER A 29 -31.27 -1.14 0.82
N ALA A 30 -32.42 -0.72 1.36
CA ALA A 30 -33.56 -0.20 0.60
C ALA A 30 -33.42 1.28 0.20
N GLU A 31 -32.48 2.04 0.79
CA GLU A 31 -32.33 3.49 0.60
C GLU A 31 -31.29 3.83 -0.48
N ALA A 32 -31.38 3.20 -1.67
CA ALA A 32 -30.38 3.37 -2.74
C ALA A 32 -30.17 4.84 -3.17
N GLN A 33 -31.25 5.63 -3.28
CA GLN A 33 -31.17 7.04 -3.66
C GLN A 33 -30.41 7.89 -2.63
N LYS A 34 -30.60 7.60 -1.34
CA LYS A 34 -29.89 8.27 -0.25
C LYS A 34 -28.41 7.94 -0.27
N PHE A 35 -28.04 6.70 -0.61
CA PHE A 35 -26.63 6.33 -0.79
C PHE A 35 -25.97 7.15 -1.89
N VAL A 36 -26.60 7.21 -3.07
CA VAL A 36 -26.09 8.01 -4.19
C VAL A 36 -25.91 9.47 -3.76
N GLN A 37 -26.93 10.06 -3.14
CA GLN A 37 -26.86 11.44 -2.67
C GLN A 37 -25.71 11.66 -1.67
N VAL A 38 -25.62 10.86 -0.61
CA VAL A 38 -24.58 11.00 0.43
C VAL A 38 -23.18 10.88 -0.18
N VAL A 39 -22.97 9.91 -1.08
CA VAL A 39 -21.67 9.72 -1.73
C VAL A 39 -21.35 10.88 -2.68
N THR A 40 -22.31 11.36 -3.46
CA THR A 40 -22.13 12.49 -4.36
C THR A 40 -21.81 13.77 -3.59
N ASP A 41 -22.60 14.11 -2.57
CA ASP A 41 -22.43 15.31 -1.76
C ASP A 41 -21.09 15.28 -1.03
N PHE A 42 -20.72 14.13 -0.47
CA PHE A 42 -19.45 13.98 0.22
C PHE A 42 -18.26 14.02 -0.74
N THR A 43 -18.39 13.43 -1.93
CA THR A 43 -17.35 13.52 -2.97
C THR A 43 -17.14 14.97 -3.41
N GLN A 44 -18.22 15.74 -3.60
CA GLN A 44 -18.12 17.15 -3.96
C GLN A 44 -17.43 17.95 -2.86
N LYS A 45 -17.80 17.73 -1.59
CA LYS A 45 -17.12 18.32 -0.44
C LYS A 45 -15.62 18.04 -0.45
N ILE A 46 -15.20 16.80 -0.70
CA ILE A 46 -13.77 16.43 -0.75
C ILE A 46 -13.06 17.14 -1.91
N LYS A 47 -13.70 17.25 -3.08
CA LYS A 47 -13.16 17.99 -4.24
C LYS A 47 -12.97 19.48 -3.91
N ASP A 48 -13.95 20.10 -3.27
CA ASP A 48 -13.90 21.52 -2.89
C ASP A 48 -12.81 21.79 -1.84
N MET A 49 -12.54 20.82 -0.96
CA MET A 49 -11.45 20.86 0.02
C MET A 49 -10.05 20.68 -0.59
N GLY A 50 -9.96 20.26 -1.85
CA GLY A 50 -8.68 20.03 -2.53
C GLY A 50 -7.94 18.76 -2.10
N PRO A 51 -6.73 18.53 -2.65
CA PRO A 51 -5.94 17.33 -2.39
C PRO A 51 -5.58 17.18 -0.91
N SER A 52 -5.27 15.94 -0.50
CA SER A 52 -4.86 15.67 0.88
C SER A 52 -3.60 16.48 1.24
N PRO A 53 -3.57 17.17 2.40
CA PRO A 53 -2.39 17.88 2.88
C PRO A 53 -1.16 16.98 3.03
N LEU A 54 -1.35 15.67 3.19
CA LEU A 54 -0.25 14.69 3.27
C LEU A 54 0.49 14.49 1.95
N LEU A 55 -0.12 14.83 0.81
CA LEU A 55 0.55 14.75 -0.49
C LEU A 55 1.71 15.75 -0.62
N ALA A 56 1.72 16.81 0.20
CA ALA A 56 2.85 17.73 0.30
C ALA A 56 4.05 17.11 1.04
N LEU A 57 3.81 16.13 1.93
CA LEU A 57 4.88 15.41 2.64
C LEU A 57 5.54 14.35 1.75
N SER A 58 4.83 13.80 0.76
CA SER A 58 5.38 12.80 -0.17
C SER A 58 6.28 13.38 -1.26
N HIS A 59 6.30 14.71 -1.44
CA HIS A 59 7.25 15.41 -2.33
C HIS A 59 8.57 15.77 -1.61
N GLY A 60 8.83 15.19 -0.44
CA GLY A 60 10.08 15.30 0.30
C GLY A 60 11.16 14.34 -0.20
N ARG A 61 12.19 14.91 -0.83
CA ARG A 61 13.57 14.43 -1.09
C ARG A 61 13.90 12.95 -0.78
N PRO A 62 14.48 12.18 -1.74
CA PRO A 62 15.10 10.90 -1.41
C PRO A 62 16.25 11.14 -0.42
N GLY A 63 16.19 10.50 0.76
CA GLY A 63 17.34 10.38 1.65
C GLY A 63 17.38 11.24 2.92
N GLN A 64 16.26 11.73 3.47
CA GLN A 64 16.24 12.14 4.88
C GLN A 64 15.29 11.23 5.67
N GLY A 65 15.90 10.38 6.50
CA GLY A 65 15.19 9.56 7.46
C GLY A 65 14.31 10.42 8.37
N PHE A 66 13.09 9.96 8.58
CA PHE A 66 12.27 10.42 9.69
C PHE A 66 12.98 10.01 10.98
N GLU A 67 13.77 10.90 11.60
CA GLU A 67 14.11 10.76 13.02
C GLU A 67 12.83 11.03 13.83
N ALA A 68 12.02 9.98 13.99
CA ALA A 68 10.93 9.99 14.94
C ALA A 68 11.54 10.15 16.34
N SER A 69 11.30 11.31 16.93
CA SER A 69 11.76 11.66 18.27
C SER A 69 11.33 10.59 19.27
N GLN A 70 12.33 10.03 19.95
CA GLN A 70 12.19 9.04 21.00
C GLN A 70 11.23 9.54 22.07
N THR A 71 10.00 9.01 22.07
CA THR A 71 9.15 9.01 23.26
C THR A 71 8.71 7.58 23.50
N THR A 72 9.59 6.87 24.21
CA THR A 72 9.37 5.52 24.72
C THR A 72 8.28 5.56 25.79
N GLU A 73 7.03 5.32 25.42
CA GLU A 73 6.06 4.76 26.35
C GLU A 73 5.51 3.47 25.76
N ARG A 74 6.09 2.36 26.23
CA ARG A 74 5.62 0.99 25.98
C ARG A 74 4.17 0.88 26.47
N SER A 75 3.23 0.85 25.53
CA SER A 75 1.85 0.50 25.84
C SER A 75 1.74 -1.02 26.03
N PRO A 76 1.36 -1.52 27.22
CA PRO A 76 1.23 -2.93 27.51
C PRO A 76 -0.10 -3.45 26.95
N GLY A 77 -0.14 -3.74 25.65
CA GLY A 77 -1.36 -4.24 24.99
C GLY A 77 -1.17 -4.92 23.64
N ALA A 78 0.04 -4.88 23.07
CA ALA A 78 0.36 -5.48 21.77
C ALA A 78 1.01 -6.88 21.90
N GLY A 79 0.73 -7.62 22.98
CA GLY A 79 1.28 -8.97 23.19
C GLY A 79 0.90 -9.97 22.10
N TRP A 80 -0.27 -9.80 21.47
CA TRP A 80 -0.74 -10.67 20.38
C TRP A 80 -0.08 -10.37 19.02
N LEU A 81 0.62 -9.23 18.86
CA LEU A 81 1.38 -8.90 17.65
C LEU A 81 2.76 -9.56 17.65
N LEU A 82 3.35 -9.79 18.82
CA LEU A 82 4.68 -10.41 18.96
C LEU A 82 4.65 -11.94 18.83
N GLU A 83 3.55 -12.59 19.22
CA GLU A 83 3.45 -14.06 19.21
C GLU A 83 3.31 -14.66 17.80
N THR A 84 3.05 -13.83 16.78
CA THR A 84 3.08 -14.26 15.37
C THR A 84 4.47 -14.09 14.73
N LEU A 85 5.40 -13.39 15.40
CA LEU A 85 6.67 -12.92 14.82
C LEU A 85 7.90 -13.72 15.24
N GLU A 86 7.73 -14.81 16.00
CA GLU A 86 8.81 -15.76 16.32
C GLU A 86 8.64 -17.13 15.64
N LYS A 87 7.87 -17.19 14.54
CA LYS A 87 8.02 -18.34 13.65
C LYS A 87 9.21 -18.07 12.74
N PRO A 88 10.33 -18.83 12.85
CA PRO A 88 11.38 -18.76 11.86
C PRO A 88 10.70 -19.02 10.52
N ASP A 89 10.94 -18.10 9.60
CA ASP A 89 10.41 -18.11 8.25
C ASP A 89 10.50 -19.54 7.71
N GLU A 90 9.35 -20.23 7.63
CA GLU A 90 9.17 -21.50 6.92
C GLU A 90 9.26 -21.18 5.43
N ARG A 91 10.39 -20.56 5.02
CA ARG A 91 10.67 -20.00 3.70
C ARG A 91 10.45 -21.12 2.72
N GLY A 92 9.33 -21.09 2.03
CA GLY A 92 9.30 -21.60 0.67
C GLY A 92 10.52 -21.02 -0.06
N ASP A 93 11.15 -21.83 -0.89
CA ASP A 93 12.28 -21.35 -1.66
C ASP A 93 11.80 -20.29 -2.68
N HIS A 94 11.87 -19.03 -2.29
CA HIS A 94 11.54 -17.88 -3.13
C HIS A 94 12.79 -17.31 -3.83
N SER A 95 13.89 -18.08 -3.90
CA SER A 95 15.09 -17.66 -4.64
C SER A 95 14.76 -17.32 -6.09
N GLY A 96 13.94 -18.14 -6.76
CA GLY A 96 13.52 -17.91 -8.14
C GLY A 96 12.77 -16.59 -8.34
N MET A 97 11.87 -16.23 -7.41
CA MET A 97 11.15 -14.95 -7.46
C MET A 97 12.12 -13.77 -7.32
N ARG A 98 13.05 -13.86 -6.36
CA ARG A 98 14.05 -12.80 -6.10
C ARG A 98 15.02 -12.64 -7.27
N GLU A 99 15.44 -13.75 -7.90
CA GLU A 99 16.28 -13.74 -9.10
C GLU A 99 15.58 -13.09 -10.30
N GLN A 100 14.30 -13.40 -10.50
CA GLN A 100 13.51 -12.79 -11.57
C GLN A 100 13.36 -11.27 -11.39
N ILE A 101 13.09 -10.82 -10.15
CA ILE A 101 13.03 -9.39 -9.83
C ILE A 101 14.37 -8.70 -10.11
N ARG A 102 15.49 -9.32 -9.69
CA ARG A 102 16.83 -8.79 -9.95
C ARG A 102 17.13 -8.68 -11.44
N THR A 103 16.78 -9.72 -12.21
CA THR A 103 16.92 -9.72 -13.66
C THR A 103 16.16 -8.56 -14.29
N TRP A 104 14.88 -8.40 -13.95
CA TRP A 104 14.05 -7.32 -14.50
C TRP A 104 14.54 -5.91 -14.17
N LEU A 105 14.98 -5.68 -12.93
CA LEU A 105 15.54 -4.41 -12.50
C LEU A 105 16.92 -4.13 -13.13
N HIS A 106 17.73 -5.17 -13.33
CA HIS A 106 19.05 -5.04 -13.96
C HIS A 106 18.94 -4.71 -15.46
N GLU A 107 18.08 -5.45 -16.17
CA GLU A 107 17.84 -5.32 -17.62
C GLU A 107 17.06 -4.05 -18.01
N GLY A 108 16.41 -3.38 -17.04
CA GLY A 108 15.58 -2.19 -17.32
C GLY A 108 14.20 -2.53 -17.90
N GLU A 109 13.76 -3.78 -17.71
CA GLU A 109 12.38 -4.20 -17.93
C GLU A 109 11.46 -3.54 -16.91
N LEU A 110 11.95 -3.32 -15.68
CA LEU A 110 11.28 -2.59 -14.62
C LEU A 110 12.18 -1.45 -14.11
N ASP A 111 11.59 -0.29 -13.84
CA ASP A 111 12.26 0.81 -13.16
C ASP A 111 12.27 0.59 -11.64
N VAL A 112 11.15 0.09 -11.10
CA VAL A 112 10.96 -0.20 -9.68
C VAL A 112 10.08 -1.44 -9.49
N PHE A 113 10.28 -2.15 -8.38
CA PHE A 113 9.44 -3.26 -7.93
C PHE A 113 8.87 -2.97 -6.54
N LEU A 114 7.55 -3.01 -6.39
CA LEU A 114 6.83 -2.81 -5.13
C LEU A 114 6.58 -4.17 -4.47
N GLY A 115 7.27 -4.42 -3.36
CA GLY A 115 7.11 -5.62 -2.54
C GLY A 115 7.11 -5.26 -1.06
N PHE A 116 7.59 -6.16 -0.21
CA PHE A 116 7.65 -5.93 1.22
C PHE A 116 9.06 -6.07 1.77
N LYS A 117 9.38 -5.25 2.76
CA LYS A 117 10.64 -5.32 3.49
C LYS A 117 10.38 -5.19 4.99
N GLU A 118 11.17 -5.87 5.80
CA GLU A 118 11.18 -5.66 7.24
C GLU A 118 11.87 -4.33 7.55
N ILE A 119 11.16 -3.43 8.21
CA ILE A 119 11.69 -2.17 8.70
C ILE A 119 11.29 -2.07 10.16
N GLU A 120 12.29 -2.05 11.05
CA GLU A 120 12.09 -2.00 12.51
C GLU A 120 11.16 -3.12 13.05
N GLY A 121 11.26 -4.33 12.48
CA GLY A 121 10.42 -5.47 12.86
C GLY A 121 9.01 -5.44 12.28
N HIS A 122 8.72 -4.53 11.35
CA HIS A 122 7.42 -4.41 10.69
C HIS A 122 7.52 -4.67 9.18
N PRO A 123 6.69 -5.56 8.60
CA PRO A 123 6.61 -5.74 7.16
C PRO A 123 5.88 -4.54 6.54
N LEU A 124 6.62 -3.68 5.84
CA LEU A 124 6.09 -2.50 5.17
C LEU A 124 6.23 -2.61 3.65
N PRO A 125 5.29 -2.05 2.88
CA PRO A 125 5.47 -1.85 1.45
C PRO A 125 6.78 -1.11 1.17
N TYR A 126 7.59 -1.63 0.25
CA TYR A 126 8.91 -1.12 -0.06
C TYR A 126 9.18 -1.17 -1.57
N LEU A 127 9.90 -0.16 -2.06
CA LEU A 127 10.27 -0.04 -3.46
C LEU A 127 11.73 -0.49 -3.65
N PHE A 128 11.89 -1.57 -4.40
CA PHE A 128 13.18 -2.07 -4.85
C PHE A 128 13.51 -1.45 -6.21
N SER A 129 14.72 -0.94 -6.37
CA SER A 129 15.19 -0.31 -7.59
C SER A 129 16.52 -0.91 -8.03
N LYS A 130 16.99 -0.53 -9.23
CA LYS A 130 18.33 -0.90 -9.71
C LYS A 130 19.46 -0.44 -8.78
N ALA A 131 19.25 0.63 -8.00
CA ALA A 131 20.23 1.12 -7.03
C ALA A 131 20.31 0.25 -5.75
N SER A 132 19.32 -0.61 -5.52
CA SER A 132 19.13 -1.37 -4.28
C SER A 132 18.90 -2.86 -4.56
N LEU A 133 19.65 -3.44 -5.51
CA LEU A 133 19.50 -4.85 -5.91
C LEU A 133 19.83 -5.83 -4.79
N GLU A 134 20.77 -5.49 -3.92
CA GLU A 134 21.14 -6.30 -2.75
C GLU A 134 19.99 -6.42 -1.75
N GLU A 135 19.12 -5.42 -1.69
CA GLU A 135 17.98 -5.41 -0.76
C GLU A 135 16.89 -6.40 -1.16
N VAL A 136 16.83 -6.83 -2.43
CA VAL A 136 15.86 -7.82 -2.92
C VAL A 136 16.00 -9.15 -2.15
N ASP A 137 17.20 -9.48 -1.68
CA ASP A 137 17.45 -10.67 -0.86
C ASP A 137 16.78 -10.61 0.52
N THR A 138 16.54 -9.41 1.02
CA THR A 138 15.85 -9.16 2.29
C THR A 138 14.33 -9.01 2.15
N MET A 139 13.81 -9.15 0.92
CA MET A 139 12.38 -9.00 0.64
C MET A 139 11.55 -10.09 1.32
N ILE A 140 10.44 -9.68 1.92
CA ILE A 140 9.42 -10.56 2.51
C ILE A 140 8.41 -10.92 1.43
N VAL A 141 8.10 -12.21 1.32
CA VAL A 141 7.13 -12.73 0.33
C VAL A 141 5.76 -12.93 0.97
N ASP A 142 5.70 -13.41 2.21
CA ASP A 142 4.43 -13.63 2.91
C ASP A 142 4.09 -12.48 3.87
N ALA A 143 3.81 -11.31 3.31
CA ALA A 143 3.51 -10.10 4.08
C ALA A 143 2.00 -9.88 4.31
N PRO A 144 1.62 -9.01 5.26
CA PRO A 144 0.23 -8.63 5.48
C PRO A 144 -0.42 -8.01 4.24
N ARG A 145 -1.75 -8.05 4.19
CA ARG A 145 -2.53 -7.44 3.10
C ARG A 145 -2.43 -5.91 3.16
N TYR A 146 -1.57 -5.34 2.31
CA TYR A 146 -1.57 -3.91 1.98
C TYR A 146 -2.21 -3.68 0.61
N PRO A 147 -2.83 -2.52 0.37
CA PRO A 147 -3.46 -2.19 -0.92
C PRO A 147 -2.41 -1.76 -1.95
N LEU A 148 -1.51 -2.67 -2.32
CA LEU A 148 -0.41 -2.38 -3.24
C LEU A 148 -0.91 -1.85 -4.58
N GLU A 149 -2.02 -2.38 -5.10
CA GLU A 149 -2.67 -1.93 -6.33
C GLU A 149 -3.04 -0.43 -6.31
N THR A 150 -3.45 0.08 -5.14
CA THR A 150 -3.79 1.51 -4.98
C THR A 150 -2.52 2.36 -4.95
N MET A 151 -1.46 1.84 -4.32
CA MET A 151 -0.14 2.48 -4.32
C MET A 151 0.42 2.56 -5.75
N VAL A 152 0.32 1.46 -6.50
CA VAL A 152 0.71 1.40 -7.92
C VAL A 152 -0.03 2.44 -8.75
N ALA A 153 -1.36 2.52 -8.63
CA ALA A 153 -2.13 3.53 -9.35
C ALA A 153 -1.69 4.95 -9.01
N THR A 154 -1.38 5.21 -7.74
CA THR A 154 -0.88 6.53 -7.32
C THR A 154 0.48 6.84 -7.95
N MET A 155 1.38 5.85 -8.00
CA MET A 155 2.72 6.00 -8.57
C MET A 155 2.70 6.22 -10.08
N VAL A 156 1.94 5.42 -10.82
CA VAL A 156 1.80 5.53 -12.28
C VAL A 156 1.21 6.88 -12.68
N ASN A 157 0.22 7.37 -11.93
CA ASN A 157 -0.38 8.69 -12.18
C ASN A 157 0.56 9.86 -11.82
N SER A 158 1.46 9.67 -10.86
CA SER A 158 2.43 10.70 -10.46
C SER A 158 3.66 10.75 -11.38
N GLN A 159 4.04 9.61 -11.98
CA GLN A 159 5.17 9.48 -12.90
C GLN A 159 4.74 8.71 -14.16
N PRO A 160 4.17 9.42 -15.16
CA PRO A 160 3.73 8.78 -16.39
C PRO A 160 4.88 8.08 -17.12
N GLY A 161 4.69 6.80 -17.46
CA GLY A 161 5.68 6.00 -18.19
C GLY A 161 6.62 5.16 -17.32
N ILE A 162 6.50 5.22 -15.98
CA ILE A 162 7.23 4.31 -15.08
C ILE A 162 6.83 2.85 -15.33
N LYS A 163 7.82 1.97 -15.46
CA LYS A 163 7.62 0.51 -15.53
C LYS A 163 7.72 -0.08 -14.13
N LEU A 164 6.59 -0.50 -13.58
CA LEU A 164 6.48 -0.93 -12.20
C LEU A 164 6.16 -2.42 -12.10
N GLY A 165 6.96 -3.15 -11.32
CA GLY A 165 6.60 -4.48 -10.86
C GLY A 165 5.87 -4.39 -9.53
N VAL A 166 4.91 -5.28 -9.29
CA VAL A 166 4.25 -5.38 -7.99
C VAL A 166 4.11 -6.84 -7.60
N GLN A 167 4.41 -7.15 -6.35
CA GLN A 167 4.11 -8.44 -5.77
C GLN A 167 2.60 -8.59 -5.58
N GLY A 168 2.00 -9.64 -6.11
CA GLY A 168 0.56 -9.84 -5.97
C GLY A 168 0.02 -11.11 -6.63
N ASP A 169 -1.12 -11.53 -6.14
CA ASP A 169 -1.85 -12.72 -6.58
C ASP A 169 -2.82 -12.44 -7.76
N GLU A 170 -3.62 -13.43 -8.12
CA GLU A 170 -4.72 -13.27 -9.09
C GLU A 170 -5.72 -12.16 -8.67
N THR A 171 -5.96 -11.98 -7.37
CA THR A 171 -6.80 -10.89 -6.84
C THR A 171 -6.23 -9.53 -7.22
N THR A 172 -4.91 -9.38 -7.08
CA THR A 172 -4.17 -8.17 -7.44
C THR A 172 -4.23 -7.90 -8.94
N ARG A 173 -4.06 -8.93 -9.78
CA ARG A 173 -4.23 -8.83 -11.25
C ARG A 173 -5.64 -8.36 -11.61
N LYS A 174 -6.67 -8.93 -10.99
CA LYS A 174 -8.07 -8.54 -11.20
C LYS A 174 -8.32 -7.08 -10.81
N ALA A 175 -7.77 -6.63 -9.67
CA ALA A 175 -7.89 -5.25 -9.23
C ALA A 175 -7.22 -4.27 -10.20
N LEU A 176 -6.00 -4.56 -10.65
CA LEU A 176 -5.28 -3.73 -11.63
C LEU A 176 -5.98 -3.68 -12.99
N ASN A 177 -6.57 -4.79 -13.44
CA ASN A 177 -7.39 -4.81 -14.65
C ASN A 177 -8.58 -3.86 -14.53
N VAL A 178 -9.27 -3.86 -13.39
CA VAL A 178 -10.36 -2.89 -13.13
C VAL A 178 -9.83 -1.47 -13.18
N LEU A 179 -8.73 -1.16 -12.48
CA LEU A 179 -8.12 0.18 -12.50
C LEU A 179 -7.73 0.63 -13.91
N SER A 180 -7.31 -0.31 -14.75
CA SER A 180 -6.99 -0.03 -16.15
C SER A 180 -8.22 0.26 -17.00
N VAL A 181 -9.32 -0.48 -16.83
CA VAL A 181 -10.61 -0.18 -17.47
C VAL A 181 -11.10 1.23 -17.12
N TRP A 182 -10.80 1.70 -15.91
CA TRP A 182 -11.11 3.06 -15.45
C TRP A 182 -10.04 4.11 -15.82
N ASN A 183 -9.09 3.78 -16.69
CA ASN A 183 -8.00 4.65 -17.15
C ASN A 183 -7.15 5.24 -15.98
N GLN A 184 -7.04 4.53 -14.87
CA GLN A 184 -6.21 4.92 -13.72
C GLN A 184 -4.80 4.30 -13.78
N VAL A 185 -4.61 3.25 -14.58
CA VAL A 185 -3.35 2.51 -14.75
C VAL A 185 -3.23 2.04 -16.20
N SER A 186 -2.09 2.30 -16.86
CA SER A 186 -1.83 1.74 -18.18
C SER A 186 -1.48 0.24 -18.05
N PRO A 187 -2.11 -0.68 -18.80
CA PRO A 187 -1.84 -2.12 -18.68
C PRO A 187 -0.36 -2.48 -18.89
N GLU A 188 0.32 -1.73 -19.77
CA GLU A 188 1.72 -1.91 -20.12
C GLU A 188 2.72 -1.36 -19.07
N SER A 189 2.23 -0.55 -18.13
CA SER A 189 3.06 0.09 -17.10
C SER A 189 3.28 -0.79 -15.87
N VAL A 190 2.48 -1.84 -15.68
CA VAL A 190 2.48 -2.66 -14.45
C VAL A 190 2.63 -4.14 -14.75
N ARG A 191 3.59 -4.80 -14.11
CA ARG A 191 3.75 -6.26 -14.11
C ARG A 191 3.47 -6.82 -12.72
N VAL A 192 2.57 -7.80 -12.64
CA VAL A 192 2.28 -8.51 -11.39
C VAL A 192 3.11 -9.78 -11.32
N LEU A 193 3.79 -9.97 -10.20
CA LEU A 193 4.55 -11.17 -9.89
C LEU A 193 3.89 -11.90 -8.72
N ASP A 194 3.40 -13.11 -8.98
CA ASP A 194 2.74 -13.92 -7.96
C ASP A 194 3.77 -14.83 -7.30
N PRO A 195 3.93 -14.78 -5.98
CA PRO A 195 4.78 -15.72 -5.25
C PRO A 195 4.50 -17.19 -5.55
N ALA A 196 3.24 -17.55 -5.81
CA ALA A 196 2.84 -18.92 -6.11
C ALA A 196 3.42 -19.44 -7.43
N ASP A 197 3.81 -18.55 -8.36
CA ASP A 197 4.44 -18.93 -9.63
C ASP A 197 5.84 -19.57 -9.41
N PHE A 198 6.42 -19.44 -8.21
CA PHE A 198 7.78 -19.88 -7.87
C PHE A 198 7.84 -20.95 -6.79
N THR A 199 6.70 -21.26 -6.16
CA THR A 199 6.63 -22.39 -5.23
C THR A 199 6.49 -23.66 -6.05
N SER A 200 7.51 -24.52 -6.07
CA SER A 200 7.37 -25.85 -6.69
C SER A 200 6.21 -26.57 -6.02
N GLU A 201 5.21 -27.01 -6.80
CA GLU A 201 4.21 -27.96 -6.32
C GLU A 201 4.95 -29.17 -5.73
N ALA A 202 4.85 -29.34 -4.41
CA ALA A 202 5.28 -30.53 -3.69
C ALA A 202 4.05 -31.33 -3.27
#